data_AF-A0A7J7L9Q9-F1
#
_entry.id   AF-A0A7J7L9Q9-F1
#
_cell.length_a   1.000
_cell.length_b   1.000
_cell.length_c   1.000
_cell.angle_alpha   90.00
_cell.angle_beta   90.00
_cell.angle_gamma   90.00
#
_symmetry.space_group_name_H-M   'P 1'
#
loop_
_entity.id
_entity.type
_entity.pdbx_description
1 polymer ?
#
loop_
_entity_poly.entity_id
_entity_poly.type
_entity_poly.pdbx_seq_one_letter_code
_entity_poly.pdbx_strand_id
1 'polypeptide(L)'
;MQGMERQPPTWKVLAAHGASKVSAFVTHGVFPKKSWERFTVNNGGSSEKAFAYFWITDSCPHTVKALADKAPFEVLSLAGSIADSLQI
;
A
#
# COMPACT_ATOMS: atom_id res chain seq x y z
N MET A 1 22.07 -25.83 9.75
CA MET A 1 21.36 -25.03 8.73
C MET A 1 20.66 -23.88 9.45
N GLN A 2 21.32 -22.74 9.57
CA GLN A 2 20.74 -21.55 10.21
C GLN A 2 19.68 -21.01 9.25
N GLY A 3 18.42 -20.96 9.72
CA GLY A 3 17.33 -20.36 8.96
C GLY A 3 17.69 -18.92 8.63
N MET A 4 17.70 -18.59 7.34
CA MET A 4 17.96 -17.24 6.86
C MET A 4 16.87 -16.32 7.42
N GLU A 5 17.22 -15.53 8.44
CA GLU A 5 16.30 -14.59 9.06
C GLU A 5 15.82 -13.60 8.01
N ARG A 6 14.50 -13.52 7.81
CA ARG A 6 13.94 -12.62 6.81
C ARG A 6 14.14 -11.19 7.29
N GLN A 7 14.74 -10.37 6.43
CA GLN A 7 14.89 -8.94 6.68
C GLN A 7 13.53 -8.32 7.06
N PRO A 8 13.48 -7.43 8.06
CA PRO A 8 12.24 -6.78 8.45
C PRO A 8 11.68 -5.96 7.28
N PRO A 9 10.35 -5.82 7.17
CA PRO A 9 9.75 -4.98 6.14
C PRO A 9 10.19 -3.52 6.34
N THR A 10 10.42 -2.80 5.24
CA THR A 10 10.98 -1.45 5.22
C THR A 10 10.27 -0.47 6.16
N TRP A 11 8.94 -0.52 6.25
CA TRP A 11 8.17 0.35 7.12
C TRP A 11 8.50 0.17 8.62
N LYS A 12 8.87 -1.05 9.05
CA LYS A 12 9.32 -1.30 10.44
C LYS A 12 10.69 -0.69 10.70
N VAL A 13 11.60 -0.75 9.72
CA VAL A 13 12.93 -0.16 9.84
C VAL A 13 12.83 1.35 9.95
N LEU A 14 12.00 1.99 9.12
CA LEU A 14 11.76 3.43 9.16
C LEU A 14 11.19 3.88 10.52
N ALA A 15 10.18 3.17 11.04
CA ALA A 15 9.61 3.46 12.35
C ALA A 15 10.65 3.31 13.49
N ALA A 16 11.47 2.26 13.45
CA ALA A 16 12.54 2.06 14.44
C ALA A 16 13.62 3.15 14.41
N HIS A 17 13.79 3.84 13.28
CA HIS A 17 14.73 4.96 13.11
C HIS A 17 14.07 6.33 13.34
N GLY A 18 12.90 6.38 13.97
CA GLY A 18 12.28 7.63 14.42
C GLY A 18 11.37 8.30 13.38
N ALA A 19 10.98 7.62 12.30
CA ALA A 19 9.95 8.14 11.40
C ALA A 19 8.63 8.33 12.16
N SER A 20 8.11 9.56 12.19
CA SER A 20 6.86 9.89 12.88
C SER A 20 5.64 9.23 12.23
N LYS A 21 5.66 9.08 10.90
CA LYS A 21 4.68 8.35 10.09
C LYS A 21 5.38 7.73 8.88
N VAL A 22 4.83 6.62 8.40
CA VAL A 22 5.26 5.99 7.14
C VAL A 22 4.03 5.84 6.24
N SER A 23 4.14 6.27 5.00
CA SER A 23 3.11 6.11 3.96
C SER A 23 3.71 5.41 2.74
N ALA A 24 2.87 4.88 1.86
CA ALA A 24 3.30 4.25 0.61
C ALA A 24 2.49 4.80 -0.58
N PHE A 25 3.16 4.96 -1.72
CA PHE A 25 2.54 5.22 -3.02
C PHE A 25 3.00 4.14 -4.00
N VAL A 26 2.05 3.51 -4.70
CA VAL A 26 2.34 2.47 -5.69
C VAL A 26 1.49 2.72 -6.93
N THR A 27 2.12 2.90 -8.09
CA THR A 27 1.37 3.04 -9.35
C THR A 27 0.51 1.80 -9.59
N HIS A 28 1.09 0.60 -9.58
CA HIS A 28 0.38 -0.65 -9.89
C HIS A 28 0.15 -1.52 -8.64
N GLY A 29 -1.06 -1.47 -8.08
CA GLY A 29 -1.45 -2.28 -6.93
C GLY A 29 -1.73 -3.75 -7.26
N VAL A 30 -0.76 -4.52 -7.76
CA VAL A 30 -0.99 -5.92 -8.20
C VAL A 30 -1.32 -6.86 -7.03
N PHE A 31 -0.60 -6.72 -5.90
CA PHE A 31 -0.76 -7.49 -4.66
C PHE A 31 -1.20 -8.98 -4.83
N PRO A 32 -0.31 -9.83 -5.39
CA PRO A 32 -0.61 -11.25 -5.60
C PRO A 32 -1.09 -11.93 -4.31
N LYS A 33 -1.99 -12.91 -4.43
CA LYS A 33 -2.51 -13.70 -3.31
C LYS A 33 -3.11 -12.84 -2.17
N LYS A 34 -3.77 -11.72 -2.53
CA LYS A 34 -4.33 -10.75 -1.58
C LYS A 34 -3.31 -10.25 -0.55
N SER A 35 -2.06 -10.13 -0.96
CA SER A 35 -0.97 -9.70 -0.08
C SER A 35 -1.17 -8.31 0.53
N TRP A 36 -2.14 -7.53 0.05
CA TRP A 36 -2.56 -6.26 0.62
C TRP A 36 -3.22 -6.40 1.99
N GLU A 37 -3.77 -7.57 2.35
CA GLU A 37 -4.45 -7.81 3.64
C GLU A 37 -3.51 -7.54 4.83
N ARG A 38 -2.20 -7.75 4.64
CA ARG A 38 -1.20 -7.49 5.69
C ARG A 38 -1.04 -6.00 6.04
N PHE A 39 -1.60 -5.11 5.23
CA PHE A 39 -1.50 -3.65 5.39
C PHE A 39 -2.79 -3.02 5.92
N THR A 40 -3.87 -3.79 6.12
CA THR A 40 -5.15 -3.27 6.64
C THR A 40 -5.19 -3.26 8.17
N VAL A 41 -5.94 -2.29 8.72
CA VAL A 41 -6.00 -2.03 10.18
C VAL A 41 -6.69 -3.16 10.97
N ASN A 42 -7.54 -3.96 10.34
CA ASN A 42 -8.42 -4.92 11.02
C ASN A 42 -7.78 -6.28 11.38
N ASN A 43 -6.49 -6.49 11.13
CA ASN A 43 -5.82 -7.77 11.39
C ASN A 43 -5.29 -7.95 12.83
N GLY A 44 -5.97 -7.38 13.83
CA GLY A 44 -5.79 -7.70 15.25
C GLY A 44 -4.43 -7.34 15.88
N GLY A 45 -3.55 -6.66 15.16
CA GLY A 45 -2.29 -6.12 15.67
C GLY A 45 -2.46 -4.68 16.13
N SER A 46 -1.74 -4.27 17.18
CA SER A 46 -1.83 -2.92 17.75
C SER A 46 -1.80 -1.82 16.67
N SER A 47 -2.70 -0.85 16.81
CA SER A 47 -2.87 0.30 15.90
C SER A 47 -1.60 1.14 15.69
N GLU A 48 -0.56 0.91 16.49
CA GLU A 48 0.70 1.64 16.48
C GLU A 48 1.60 1.34 15.27
N LYS A 49 1.23 0.40 14.38
CA LYS A 49 2.14 -0.13 13.34
C LYS A 49 1.53 -0.32 11.95
N ALA A 50 0.56 0.51 11.57
CA ALA A 50 0.03 0.57 10.21
C ALA A 50 0.65 1.73 9.41
N PHE A 51 0.63 1.64 8.07
CA PHE A 51 0.91 2.81 7.22
C PHE A 51 -0.12 3.91 7.53
N ALA A 52 0.32 5.17 7.56
CA ALA A 52 -0.57 6.31 7.74
C ALA A 52 -1.48 6.49 6.52
N TYR A 53 -0.91 6.33 5.33
CA TYR A 53 -1.63 6.32 4.06
C TYR A 53 -1.01 5.30 3.11
N PHE A 54 -1.83 4.71 2.25
CA PHE A 54 -1.38 3.82 1.19
C PHE A 54 -2.10 4.17 -0.11
N TRP A 55 -1.48 5.03 -0.92
CA TRP A 55 -2.02 5.41 -2.21
C TRP A 55 -1.71 4.37 -3.27
N ILE A 56 -2.73 4.02 -4.05
CA ILE A 56 -2.60 3.26 -5.29
C ILE A 56 -3.28 3.99 -6.43
N THR A 57 -2.90 3.69 -7.66
CA THR A 57 -3.69 4.17 -8.81
C THR A 57 -4.76 3.17 -9.25
N ASP A 58 -5.72 3.64 -10.04
CA ASP A 58 -6.77 2.81 -10.61
C ASP A 58 -6.34 1.91 -11.79
N SER A 59 -5.03 1.83 -12.08
CA SER A 59 -4.47 0.97 -13.14
C SER A 59 -4.76 -0.54 -13.00
N CYS A 60 -5.13 -1.01 -11.80
CA CYS A 60 -5.44 -2.41 -11.51
C CYS A 60 -6.88 -2.54 -10.97
N PRO A 61 -7.91 -2.62 -11.84
CA PRO A 61 -9.31 -2.46 -11.44
C PRO A 61 -9.80 -3.54 -10.48
N HIS A 62 -9.30 -4.78 -10.61
CA HIS A 62 -9.64 -5.87 -9.70
C HIS A 62 -9.16 -5.61 -8.27
N THR A 63 -7.97 -5.04 -8.11
CA THR A 63 -7.42 -4.69 -6.80
C THR A 63 -8.17 -3.50 -6.21
N VAL A 64 -8.44 -2.46 -7.02
CA VAL A 64 -9.22 -1.29 -6.61
C VAL A 64 -10.57 -1.70 -6.05
N LYS A 65 -11.29 -2.58 -6.75
CA LYS A 65 -12.58 -3.11 -6.28
C LYS A 65 -12.48 -3.83 -4.93
N ALA A 66 -11.36 -4.50 -4.65
CA ALA A 66 -11.15 -5.15 -3.37
C ALA A 66 -10.81 -4.16 -2.24
N LEU A 67 -10.18 -3.03 -2.56
CA LEU A 67 -9.59 -2.09 -1.61
C LEU A 67 -10.38 -0.79 -1.38
N ALA A 68 -11.40 -0.49 -2.19
CA ALA A 68 -12.11 0.80 -2.22
C ALA A 68 -12.51 1.37 -0.84
N ASP A 69 -12.86 0.52 0.13
CA ASP A 69 -13.29 0.94 1.47
C ASP A 69 -12.38 0.40 2.59
N LYS A 70 -11.09 0.17 2.31
CA LYS A 70 -10.16 -0.45 3.26
C LYS A 70 -9.04 0.49 3.63
N ALA A 71 -9.12 1.05 4.84
CA ALA A 71 -7.98 1.78 5.41
C ALA A 71 -6.73 0.88 5.50
N PRO A 72 -5.53 1.39 5.20
CA PRO A 72 -5.18 2.79 4.90
C PRO A 72 -5.18 3.12 3.39
N PHE A 73 -5.86 2.34 2.54
CA PHE A 73 -5.80 2.51 1.10
C PHE A 73 -6.63 3.68 0.60
N GLU A 74 -6.04 4.46 -0.31
CA GLU A 74 -6.69 5.51 -1.08
C GLU A 74 -6.40 5.30 -2.58
N VAL A 75 -7.42 5.43 -3.42
CA VAL A 75 -7.30 5.20 -4.86
C VAL A 75 -7.24 6.53 -5.59
N LEU A 76 -6.19 6.73 -6.37
CA LEU A 76 -5.96 7.91 -7.20
C LEU A 76 -6.28 7.56 -8.66
N SER A 77 -7.11 8.35 -9.32
CA SER A 77 -7.47 8.06 -10.71
C SER A 77 -6.38 8.52 -11.68
N LEU A 78 -6.03 7.64 -12.63
CA LEU A 78 -5.18 7.98 -13.77
C LEU A 78 -5.95 8.64 -14.93
N ALA A 79 -7.28 8.64 -14.88
CA ALA A 79 -8.12 9.05 -16.01
C ALA A 79 -7.75 10.45 -16.54
N GLY A 80 -7.54 11.42 -15.65
CA GLY A 80 -7.12 12.77 -16.02
C GLY A 80 -5.75 12.78 -16.71
N SER A 81 -4.72 12.19 -16.08
CA SER A 81 -3.38 12.14 -16.67
C SER A 81 -3.32 11.41 -18.00
N ILE A 82 -4.13 10.36 -18.18
CA ILE A 82 -4.25 9.65 -19.46
C ILE A 82 -4.93 10.53 -20.50
N ALA A 83 -6.05 11.19 -20.14
CA ALA A 83 -6.76 12.08 -21.05
C ALA A 83 -5.88 13.24 -21.52
N ASP A 84 -5.13 13.87 -20.61
CA ASP A 84 -4.19 14.95 -20.93
C ASP A 84 -3.09 14.47 -21.87
N SER A 85 -2.58 13.25 -21.67
CA SER A 85 -1.53 12.68 -22.53
C SER A 85 -2.02 12.34 -23.95
N LEU A 86 -3.33 12.27 -24.17
CA LEU A 86 -3.95 11.99 -25.48
C LEU A 86 -4.33 13.27 -26.24
N GLN A 87 -4.23 14.45 -25.62
CA GLN A 87 -4.44 15.73 -26.31
C GLN A 87 -3.25 16.00 -27.23
N ILE A 88 -3.43 15.74 -28.53
CA ILE A 88 -2.51 16.10 -29.61
C ILE A 88 -2.89 17.42 -30.27
#